data_AF-A0A3D5BRC7-F1
#
_entry.id   AF-A0A3D5BRC7-F1
#
_cell.length_a   1.000
_cell.length_b   1.000
_cell.length_c   1.000
_cell.angle_alpha   90.00
_cell.angle_beta   90.00
_cell.angle_gamma   90.00
#
_symmetry.space_group_name_H-M   'P 1'
#
loop_
_entity.id
_entity.type
_entity.pdbx_description
1 polymer ?
#
loop_
_entity_poly.entity_id
_entity_poly.type
_entity_poly.pdbx_seq_one_letter_code
_entity_poly.pdbx_strand_id
1 'polypeptide(L)'
;MTLAEIPLLCEAGLAGETDLVATVFCPDGVRHERLHGRGWSEERIAEIDSWQWSQARKVRAAHLVIDNSGSLDELRTRAGAMLGVVLGMLRARSERDMETLRDLFEHPDTFDETD
;
A
#
# COMPACT_ATOMS: atom_id res chain seq x y z
N MET A 1 -0.05 12.29 1.54
CA MET A 1 -0.23 10.84 1.30
C MET A 1 -1.57 10.46 1.86
N THR A 2 -2.37 9.72 1.10
CA THR A 2 -3.64 9.15 1.57
C THR A 2 -3.46 7.64 1.66
N LEU A 3 -3.99 7.04 2.73
CA LEU A 3 -4.06 5.59 2.90
C LEU A 3 -5.53 5.20 2.96
N ALA A 4 -5.91 4.18 2.21
CA ALA A 4 -7.26 3.61 2.24
C ALA A 4 -7.17 2.11 2.49
N GLU A 5 -7.89 1.63 3.50
CA GLU A 5 -8.09 0.20 3.73
C GLU A 5 -9.34 -0.24 2.95
N ILE A 6 -9.16 -1.07 1.94
CA ILE A 6 -10.23 -1.48 1.02
C ILE A 6 -10.23 -3.02 0.92
N PRO A 7 -11.15 -3.73 1.60
CA PRO A 7 -11.15 -5.20 1.64
C PRO A 7 -11.23 -5.91 0.28
N LEU A 8 -11.92 -5.30 -0.68
CA LEU A 8 -12.18 -5.83 -2.03
C LEU A 8 -11.45 -5.03 -3.13
N LEU A 9 -10.33 -4.37 -2.80
CA LEU A 9 -9.60 -3.50 -3.73
C LEU A 9 -9.27 -4.21 -5.05
N CYS A 10 -8.76 -5.44 -4.96
CA CYS A 10 -8.32 -6.21 -6.12
C CYS A 10 -9.52 -6.78 -6.88
N GLU A 11 -10.49 -7.32 -6.14
CA GLU A 11 -11.72 -7.91 -6.64
C GLU A 11 -12.56 -6.90 -7.43
N ALA A 12 -12.61 -5.65 -6.97
CA ALA A 12 -13.33 -4.56 -7.61
C ALA A 12 -12.59 -3.92 -8.80
N GLY A 13 -11.36 -4.37 -9.10
CA GLY A 13 -10.55 -3.79 -10.18
C GLY A 13 -9.95 -2.41 -9.88
N LEU A 14 -10.08 -1.93 -8.64
CA LEU A 14 -9.65 -0.59 -8.22
C LEU A 14 -8.14 -0.47 -7.97
N ALA A 15 -7.41 -1.59 -7.95
CA ALA A 15 -5.96 -1.60 -7.76
C ALA A 15 -5.21 -0.73 -8.79
N GLY A 16 -5.70 -0.66 -10.03
CA GLY A 16 -5.11 0.16 -11.09
C GLY A 16 -5.32 1.67 -10.93
N GLU A 17 -6.22 2.09 -10.03
CA GLU A 17 -6.49 3.50 -9.72
C GLU A 17 -5.62 4.02 -8.57
N THR A 18 -4.74 3.18 -8.03
CA THR A 18 -3.87 3.51 -6.90
C THR A 18 -2.41 3.57 -7.32
N ASP A 19 -1.66 4.54 -6.79
CA ASP A 19 -0.20 4.64 -7.05
C ASP A 19 0.57 3.44 -6.46
N LEU A 20 0.07 2.87 -5.36
CA LEU A 20 0.70 1.77 -4.65
C LEU A 20 -0.33 0.90 -3.93
N VAL A 21 -0.14 -0.41 -4.02
CA VAL A 21 -0.98 -1.42 -3.39
C VAL A 21 -0.14 -2.21 -2.40
N ALA A 22 -0.55 -2.21 -1.13
CA ALA A 22 0.03 -3.05 -0.09
C ALA A 22 -0.99 -4.09 0.36
N THR A 23 -0.57 -5.36 0.47
CA THR A 23 -1.37 -6.43 1.06
C THR A 23 -0.79 -6.85 2.39
N VAL A 24 -1.64 -6.96 3.41
CA VAL A 24 -1.28 -7.62 4.68
C VAL A 24 -1.54 -9.11 4.53
N PHE A 25 -0.50 -9.92 4.70
CA PHE A 25 -0.56 -11.37 4.47
C PHE A 25 -0.25 -12.12 5.77
N CYS A 26 -0.94 -13.22 6.01
CA CYS A 26 -0.49 -14.25 6.95
C CYS A 26 -0.94 -15.62 6.45
N PRO A 27 -0.23 -16.72 6.77
CA PRO A 27 -0.65 -18.06 6.38
C PRO A 27 -2.09 -18.37 6.83
N ASP A 28 -2.85 -19.11 6.01
CA ASP A 28 -4.27 -19.40 6.28
C ASP A 28 -4.49 -20.03 7.66
N GLY A 29 -3.64 -20.96 8.09
CA GLY A 29 -3.73 -21.56 9.42
C GLY A 29 -3.69 -20.52 10.57
N VAL A 30 -2.77 -19.55 10.48
CA VAL A 30 -2.66 -18.44 11.46
C VAL A 30 -3.89 -17.54 11.40
N ARG A 31 -4.38 -17.26 10.19
CA ARG A 31 -5.57 -16.42 9.99
C ARG A 31 -6.83 -17.09 10.57
N HIS A 32 -7.02 -18.38 10.31
CA HIS A 32 -8.15 -19.17 10.79
C HIS A 32 -8.12 -19.26 12.32
N GLU A 33 -6.97 -19.57 12.93
CA GLU A 33 -6.81 -19.58 14.39
C GLU A 33 -7.26 -18.24 15.03
N ARG A 34 -6.85 -17.11 14.44
CA ARG A 34 -7.26 -15.78 14.90
C ARG A 34 -8.75 -15.50 14.68
N LEU A 35 -9.37 -16.03 13.61
CA LEU A 35 -10.81 -15.89 13.36
C LEU A 35 -11.62 -16.75 14.34
N HIS A 36 -11.18 -17.96 14.65
CA HIS A 36 -11.78 -18.79 15.69
C HIS A 36 -11.68 -18.14 17.08
N GLY A 37 -10.52 -17.55 17.42
CA GLY A 37 -10.38 -16.74 18.64
C GLY A 37 -11.33 -15.54 18.71
N ARG A 38 -11.88 -15.11 17.57
CA ARG A 38 -12.91 -14.07 17.44
C ARG A 38 -14.34 -14.63 17.35
N GLY A 39 -14.52 -15.93 17.59
CA GLY A 39 -15.83 -16.60 17.60
C GLY A 39 -16.40 -16.92 16.21
N TRP A 40 -15.57 -16.99 15.16
CA TRP A 40 -16.02 -17.40 13.84
C TRP A 40 -16.06 -18.93 13.73
N SER A 41 -17.11 -19.46 13.12
CA SER A 41 -17.19 -20.88 12.76
C SER A 41 -16.44 -21.17 11.45
N GLU A 42 -16.08 -22.43 11.22
CA GLU A 42 -15.42 -22.87 9.99
C GLU A 42 -16.28 -22.58 8.76
N GLU A 43 -17.59 -22.80 8.85
CA GLU A 43 -18.53 -22.57 7.75
C GLU A 43 -18.54 -21.09 7.35
N ARG A 44 -18.53 -20.19 8.34
CA ARG A 44 -18.49 -18.75 8.09
C ARG A 44 -17.17 -18.32 7.47
N ILE A 45 -16.04 -18.88 7.91
CA ILE A 45 -14.73 -18.58 7.33
C ILE A 45 -14.70 -19.02 5.87
N ALA A 46 -15.12 -20.26 5.59
CA ALA A 46 -15.18 -20.81 4.23
C ALA A 46 -16.12 -20.01 3.31
N GLU A 47 -17.29 -19.58 3.80
CA GLU A 47 -18.23 -18.76 3.05
C GLU A 47 -17.61 -17.42 2.64
N ILE A 48 -17.01 -16.68 3.59
CA ILE A 48 -16.37 -15.39 3.31
C ILE A 48 -15.17 -15.55 2.38
N ASP A 49 -14.35 -16.57 2.59
CA ASP A 49 -13.20 -16.86 1.74
C ASP A 49 -13.62 -17.20 0.31
N SER A 50 -14.79 -17.83 0.11
CA SER A 50 -15.32 -18.14 -1.22
C SER A 50 -15.68 -16.90 -2.06
N TRP A 51 -15.94 -15.76 -1.42
CA TRP A 51 -16.27 -14.50 -2.10
C TRP A 51 -15.06 -13.64 -2.39
N GLN A 52 -13.91 -13.95 -1.79
CA GLN A 52 -12.68 -13.16 -1.93
C GLN A 52 -11.68 -13.85 -2.86
N TRP A 53 -10.74 -13.07 -3.38
CA TRP A 53 -9.58 -13.67 -4.04
C TRP A 53 -8.73 -14.45 -3.04
N SER A 54 -8.10 -15.52 -3.51
CA SER A 54 -7.13 -16.25 -2.71
C SER A 54 -5.97 -15.34 -2.29
N GLN A 55 -5.40 -15.59 -1.11
CA GLN A 55 -4.27 -14.80 -0.59
C GLN A 55 -3.11 -14.76 -1.58
N ALA A 56 -2.78 -15.90 -2.20
CA ALA A 56 -1.73 -15.97 -3.21
C ALA A 56 -1.98 -15.05 -4.42
N ARG A 57 -3.25 -14.86 -4.81
CA ARG A 57 -3.61 -13.94 -5.89
C ARG A 57 -3.49 -12.48 -5.44
N LYS A 58 -3.92 -12.14 -4.21
CA LYS A 58 -3.74 -10.78 -3.64
C LYS A 58 -2.26 -10.42 -3.54
N VAL A 59 -1.44 -11.34 -3.02
CA VAL A 59 0.02 -11.18 -2.92
C VAL A 59 0.67 -10.90 -4.28
N ARG A 60 0.31 -11.64 -5.33
CA ARG A 60 0.84 -11.42 -6.69
C ARG A 60 0.42 -10.08 -7.30
N ALA A 61 -0.73 -9.55 -6.91
CA ALA A 61 -1.24 -8.27 -7.41
C ALA A 61 -0.70 -7.06 -6.63
N ALA A 62 -0.08 -7.28 -5.47
CA ALA A 62 0.41 -6.20 -4.61
C ALA A 62 1.81 -5.74 -5.01
N HIS A 63 2.08 -4.45 -4.83
CA HIS A 63 3.41 -3.88 -4.94
C HIS A 63 4.25 -4.19 -3.70
N LEU A 64 3.60 -4.21 -2.53
CA LEU A 64 4.21 -4.50 -1.24
C LEU A 64 3.40 -5.56 -0.49
N VAL A 65 4.10 -6.44 0.22
CA VAL A 65 3.50 -7.45 1.09
C VAL A 65 4.00 -7.24 2.51
N ILE A 66 3.08 -7.04 3.44
CA ILE A 66 3.36 -6.90 4.86
C ILE A 66 3.04 -8.24 5.53
N ASP A 67 4.08 -8.96 5.94
CA ASP A 67 3.92 -10.22 6.66
C ASP A 67 3.40 -9.97 8.10
N ASN A 68 2.26 -10.58 8.40
CA ASN A 68 1.54 -10.56 9.66
C ASN A 68 1.42 -11.97 10.26
N SER A 69 2.33 -12.88 9.90
CA SER A 69 2.41 -14.21 10.51
C SER A 69 2.84 -14.18 11.99
N GLY A 70 3.59 -13.14 12.39
CA GLY A 70 4.10 -12.96 13.75
C GLY A 70 3.19 -12.17 14.68
N SER A 71 3.82 -11.57 15.68
CA SER A 71 3.22 -10.73 16.72
C SER A 71 2.78 -9.36 16.20
N LEU A 72 1.96 -8.66 16.99
CA LEU A 72 1.54 -7.29 16.70
C LEU A 72 2.73 -6.31 16.67
N ASP A 73 3.76 -6.53 17.47
CA ASP A 73 4.95 -5.69 17.48
C ASP A 73 5.80 -5.88 16.23
N GLU A 74 5.96 -7.11 15.76
CA GLU A 74 6.60 -7.39 14.47
C GLU A 74 5.81 -6.75 13.31
N LEU A 75 4.47 -6.81 13.35
CA LEU A 75 3.64 -6.13 12.36
C LEU A 75 3.85 -4.61 12.40
N ARG A 76 3.90 -4.01 13.59
CA ARG A 76 4.18 -2.56 13.75
C ARG A 76 5.53 -2.17 13.16
N THR A 77 6.57 -2.96 13.43
CA THR A 77 7.90 -2.74 12.86
C THR A 77 7.88 -2.78 11.34
N ARG A 78 7.22 -3.80 10.76
CA ARG A 78 7.11 -3.95 9.29
C ARG A 78 6.29 -2.82 8.64
N ALA A 79 5.17 -2.44 9.25
CA ALA A 79 4.35 -1.33 8.79
C ALA A 79 5.11 0.01 8.86
N GLY A 80 5.89 0.22 9.93
CA GLY A 80 6.77 1.39 10.06
C GLY A 80 7.85 1.45 8.99
N ALA A 81 8.50 0.32 8.70
CA ALA A 81 9.49 0.22 7.62
C ALA A 81 8.87 0.52 6.25
N MET A 82 7.69 -0.05 5.95
CA MET A 82 6.94 0.25 4.73
C MET A 82 6.64 1.76 4.61
N LEU A 83 6.13 2.38 5.69
CA LEU A 83 5.84 3.81 5.69
C LEU A 83 7.09 4.66 5.43
N GLY A 84 8.23 4.28 6.04
CA GLY A 84 9.51 4.94 5.80
C GLY A 84 9.93 4.92 4.33
N VAL A 85 9.82 3.77 3.67
CA VAL A 85 10.10 3.61 2.24
C VAL A 85 9.17 4.47 1.39
N VAL A 86 7.86 4.40 1.63
CA VAL A 86 6.86 5.16 0.86
C VAL A 86 7.06 6.66 1.01
N LEU A 87 7.29 7.15 2.24
CA LEU A 87 7.57 8.57 2.47
C LEU A 87 8.87 9.02 1.79
N GLY A 88 9.90 8.16 1.75
CA GLY A 88 11.11 8.41 0.98
C GLY A 88 10.85 8.55 -0.52
N MET A 89 10.05 7.64 -1.10
CA MET A 89 9.66 7.70 -2.51
C MET A 89 8.90 8.99 -2.84
N LEU A 90 7.96 9.39 -1.97
CA LEU A 90 7.17 10.61 -2.16
C LEU A 90 8.03 11.87 -2.08
N ARG A 91 9.00 11.92 -1.14
CA ARG A 91 9.97 13.04 -1.07
C ARG A 91 10.81 13.12 -2.33
N ALA A 92 11.41 12.01 -2.76
CA ALA A 92 12.25 11.99 -3.96
C ALA A 92 11.45 12.36 -5.23
N ARG A 93 10.18 11.95 -5.33
CA ARG A 93 9.28 12.37 -6.41
C ARG A 93 9.03 13.88 -6.34
N SER A 94 8.67 14.39 -5.17
CA SER A 94 8.44 15.82 -4.96
C SER A 94 9.67 16.66 -5.31
N GLU A 95 10.88 16.21 -4.98
CA GLU A 95 12.12 16.92 -5.32
C GLU A 95 12.34 17.00 -6.83
N ARG A 96 12.16 15.89 -7.56
CA ARG A 96 12.23 15.87 -9.03
C ARG A 96 11.16 16.72 -9.70
N ASP A 97 9.94 16.67 -9.18
CA ASP A 97 8.83 17.48 -9.69
C ASP A 97 9.13 18.97 -9.47
N MET A 98 9.72 19.35 -8.32
CA MET A 98 10.13 20.73 -8.05
C MET A 98 11.31 21.20 -8.91
N GLU A 99 12.29 20.35 -9.18
CA GLU A 99 13.39 20.63 -10.12
C GLU A 99 12.84 20.88 -11.52
N THR A 100 11.96 20.00 -12.00
CA THR A 100 11.28 20.15 -13.30
C THR A 100 10.50 21.47 -13.37
N LEU A 101 9.80 21.85 -12.29
CA LEU A 101 9.10 23.13 -12.24
C LEU A 101 10.06 24.32 -12.27
N ARG A 102 11.20 24.25 -11.57
CA ARG A 102 12.22 25.32 -11.62
C ARG A 102 12.75 25.49 -13.02
N ASP A 103 13.14 24.41 -13.69
CA ASP A 103 13.65 24.47 -15.07
C ASP A 103 12.61 25.04 -16.05
N LEU A 104 11.32 24.75 -15.82
CA LEU A 104 10.24 25.26 -16.66
C LEU A 104 9.98 26.77 -16.48
N PHE A 105 10.19 27.28 -15.27
CA PHE A 105 9.82 28.65 -14.88
C PHE A 105 11.02 29.59 -14.62
N GLU A 106 12.26 29.10 -14.66
CA GLU A 106 13.46 29.95 -14.74
C GLU A 106 13.61 30.49 -16.18
N HIS A 107 13.25 31.76 -16.37
CA HIS A 107 13.56 32.53 -17.58
C HIS A 107 14.89 33.29 -17.39
N PRO A 108 15.95 33.00 -18.16
CA PRO A 108 17.19 33.77 -18.11
C PRO A 108 17.07 35.19 -18.72
N ASP A 109 16.03 35.51 -19.50
CA ASP A 109 16.00 36.72 -20.36
C ASP A 109 14.88 37.73 -20.03
N THR A 110 14.60 38.02 -18.74
CA THR A 110 13.62 39.07 -18.37
C THR A 110 14.16 40.22 -17.51
N PHE A 111 15.48 40.36 -17.43
CA PHE A 111 16.11 41.60 -16.94
C PHE A 111 17.10 42.13 -17.98
N ASP A 112 16.60 42.42 -19.19
CA ASP A 112 17.25 43.46 -19.99
C ASP A 112 16.89 44.79 -19.30
N GLU A 113 17.80 45.27 -18.46
CA GLU A 113 17.81 46.65 -18.00
C GLU A 113 17.90 47.55 -19.25
N THR A 114 16.78 48.04 -19.74
CA THR A 114 16.78 49.22 -20.60
C THR A 114 16.89 50.46 -19.72
N ASP A 115 18.01 51.16 -19.91
CA ASP A 115 18.39 52.50 -19.41
C ASP A 115 17.25 53.53 -19.29
#